data_AF-A0A7X2Z610-F1
#
_entry.id   AF-A0A7X2Z610-F1
#
_cell.length_a   1.000
_cell.length_b   1.000
_cell.length_c   1.000
_cell.angle_alpha   90.00
_cell.angle_beta   90.00
_cell.angle_gamma   90.00
#
_symmetry.space_group_name_H-M   'P 1'
#
loop_
_entity.id
_entity.type
_entity.pdbx_description
1 polymer ?
#
loop_
_entity_poly.entity_id
_entity_poly.type
_entity_poly.pdbx_seq_one_letter_code
_entity_poly.pdbx_strand_id
1 'polypeptide(L)'
;MGLVWVILLTITGCASSTPSWTKFEGSVVEKSFPVPGEASITETALNNSRMDYVHYSLSGIKESDSVPAEYQQAISEWGWTEQEDQNSGTTHVYKKDKVIVQLTIHDNSFTVLVPKQDRKTVIQGLEGSQ
;
A
#
# COMPACT_ATOMS: atom_id res chain seq x y z
N MET A 1 53.20 -8.15 -10.74
CA MET A 1 52.68 -7.43 -9.56
C MET A 1 51.21 -7.14 -9.81
N GLY A 2 50.32 -8.01 -9.35
CA GLY A 2 48.87 -7.80 -9.45
C GLY A 2 48.38 -7.22 -8.13
N LEU A 3 47.98 -5.95 -8.13
CA LEU A 3 47.35 -5.31 -6.99
C LEU A 3 45.83 -5.51 -7.14
N VAL A 4 45.29 -6.56 -6.50
CA VAL A 4 43.84 -6.74 -6.39
C VAL A 4 43.33 -5.77 -5.33
N TRP A 5 42.66 -4.72 -5.77
CA TRP A 5 41.91 -3.81 -4.92
C TRP A 5 40.64 -4.51 -4.42
N VAL A 6 40.66 -4.99 -3.18
CA VAL A 6 39.46 -5.46 -2.49
C VAL A 6 38.75 -4.22 -1.92
N ILE A 7 37.69 -3.79 -2.59
CA ILE A 7 36.77 -2.78 -2.06
C ILE A 7 35.90 -3.47 -1.01
N LEU A 8 36.20 -3.20 0.26
CA LEU A 8 35.41 -3.64 1.40
C LEU A 8 34.20 -2.70 1.55
N LEU A 9 33.09 -3.01 0.88
CA LEU A 9 31.81 -2.35 1.14
C LEU A 9 31.22 -2.92 2.43
N THR A 10 31.53 -2.30 3.57
CA THR A 10 30.81 -2.54 4.80
C THR A 10 29.47 -1.82 4.72
N ILE A 11 28.43 -2.54 4.32
CA ILE A 11 27.04 -2.10 4.49
C ILE A 11 26.73 -2.19 5.98
N THR A 12 26.82 -1.07 6.70
CA THR A 12 26.18 -0.90 8.00
C THR A 12 24.68 -0.82 7.77
N GLY A 13 23.99 -1.96 7.88
CA GLY A 13 22.55 -2.01 7.98
C GLY A 13 22.12 -1.41 9.32
N CYS A 14 21.42 -0.28 9.29
CA CYS A 14 20.73 0.26 10.45
C CYS A 14 19.75 -0.81 10.95
N ALA A 15 19.88 -1.24 12.20
CA ALA A 15 18.94 -2.16 12.82
C ALA A 15 17.64 -1.41 13.18
N SER A 16 16.89 -0.98 12.16
CA SER A 16 15.47 -0.69 12.32
C SER A 16 14.79 -1.98 12.74
N SER A 17 13.96 -1.91 13.78
CA SER A 17 13.20 -3.05 14.28
C SER A 17 12.19 -3.45 13.21
N THR A 18 12.62 -4.35 12.32
CA THR A 18 11.82 -4.79 11.18
C THR A 18 10.59 -5.52 11.70
N PRO A 19 9.37 -5.10 11.33
CA PRO A 19 8.18 -5.88 11.58
C PRO A 19 8.36 -7.33 11.13
N SER A 20 8.03 -8.28 12.01
CA SER A 20 8.23 -9.72 11.76
C SER A 20 7.11 -10.37 10.95
N TRP A 21 6.34 -9.58 10.18
CA TRP A 21 5.21 -10.05 9.40
C TRP A 21 5.71 -10.98 8.29
N THR A 22 5.40 -12.27 8.41
CA THR A 22 5.82 -13.30 7.43
C THR A 22 4.66 -13.82 6.60
N LYS A 23 3.43 -13.41 6.93
CA LYS A 23 2.21 -13.86 6.27
C LYS A 23 1.37 -12.66 5.87
N PHE A 24 0.92 -12.68 4.62
CA PHE A 24 0.02 -11.68 4.08
C PHE A 24 -1.22 -12.38 3.52
N GLU A 25 -2.38 -11.81 3.82
CA GLU A 25 -3.68 -12.26 3.35
C GLU A 25 -4.32 -11.16 2.50
N GLY A 26 -5.30 -11.53 1.67
CA GLY A 26 -6.02 -10.55 0.85
C GLY A 26 -6.92 -9.67 1.71
N SER A 27 -6.96 -8.37 1.41
CA SER A 27 -7.89 -7.45 2.07
C SER A 27 -9.35 -7.85 1.80
N VAL A 28 -10.24 -7.55 2.76
CA VAL A 28 -11.68 -7.81 2.62
C VAL A 28 -12.32 -6.94 1.53
N VAL A 29 -11.81 -5.73 1.32
CA VAL A 29 -12.32 -4.80 0.29
C VAL A 29 -11.71 -5.04 -1.10
N GLU A 30 -10.48 -5.57 -1.15
CA GLU A 30 -9.79 -5.94 -2.39
C GLU A 30 -8.88 -7.15 -2.11
N LYS A 31 -9.33 -8.34 -2.51
CA LYS A 31 -8.66 -9.62 -2.20
C LYS A 31 -7.25 -9.72 -2.78
N SER A 32 -6.94 -8.93 -3.82
CA SER A 32 -5.61 -8.91 -4.41
C SER A 32 -4.66 -7.93 -3.73
N PHE A 33 -5.11 -7.13 -2.76
CA PHE A 33 -4.26 -6.24 -1.96
C PHE A 33 -3.78 -6.96 -0.69
N PRO A 34 -2.47 -7.09 -0.44
CA PRO A 34 -1.96 -7.81 0.73
C PRO A 34 -2.17 -7.01 2.01
N VAL A 35 -2.48 -7.71 3.08
CA VAL A 35 -2.65 -7.23 4.45
C VAL A 35 -1.90 -8.17 5.39
N PRO A 36 -1.13 -7.68 6.38
CA PRO A 36 -0.46 -8.54 7.35
C PRO A 36 -1.44 -9.49 8.05
N GLY A 37 -1.13 -10.77 8.13
CA GLY A 37 -2.01 -11.79 8.73
C GLY A 37 -2.20 -11.62 10.24
N GLU A 38 -1.31 -10.88 10.90
CA GLU A 38 -1.44 -10.49 12.30
C GLU A 38 -2.43 -9.31 12.50
N ALA A 39 -2.84 -8.64 11.42
CA ALA A 39 -3.76 -7.52 11.50
C ALA A 39 -5.19 -7.99 11.78
N SER A 40 -5.88 -7.33 12.71
CA SER A 40 -7.24 -7.67 13.09
C SER A 40 -8.23 -6.62 12.58
N ILE A 41 -9.31 -7.05 11.94
CA ILE A 41 -10.36 -6.14 11.47
C ILE A 41 -11.08 -5.56 12.68
N THR A 42 -11.12 -4.23 12.77
CA THR A 42 -11.83 -3.51 13.83
C THR A 42 -13.08 -2.81 13.32
N GLU A 43 -13.08 -2.37 12.06
CA GLU A 43 -14.22 -1.69 11.45
C GLU A 43 -14.26 -2.00 9.94
N THR A 44 -15.47 -2.12 9.38
CA THR A 44 -15.67 -2.26 7.94
C THR A 44 -16.87 -1.44 7.50
N ALA A 45 -16.74 -0.73 6.38
CA ALA A 45 -17.89 -0.25 5.63
C ALA A 45 -17.82 -0.80 4.21
N LEU A 46 -18.63 -1.83 3.97
CA LEU A 46 -18.76 -2.50 2.68
C LEU A 46 -20.07 -2.09 2.02
N ASN A 47 -20.10 -2.14 0.69
CA ASN A 47 -21.27 -1.81 -0.14
C ASN A 47 -21.71 -0.34 -0.07
N ASN A 48 -20.82 0.59 0.29
CA ASN A 48 -21.14 2.01 0.24
C ASN A 48 -21.05 2.51 -1.22
N SER A 49 -21.93 3.43 -1.61
CA SER A 49 -22.06 3.89 -3.00
C SER A 49 -20.83 4.61 -3.55
N ARG A 50 -19.94 5.10 -2.67
CA ARG A 50 -18.75 5.88 -3.05
C ARG A 50 -17.43 5.11 -2.88
N MET A 51 -17.32 4.30 -1.84
CA MET A 51 -16.06 3.61 -1.49
C MET A 51 -16.35 2.45 -0.55
N ASP A 52 -15.52 1.42 -0.57
CA ASP A 52 -15.49 0.40 0.47
C ASP A 52 -14.22 0.58 1.30
N TYR A 53 -14.31 0.47 2.63
CA TYR A 53 -13.12 0.54 3.50
C TYR A 53 -13.15 -0.50 4.62
N VAL A 54 -11.97 -0.79 5.13
CA VAL A 54 -11.73 -1.63 6.30
C VAL A 54 -10.60 -1.03 7.13
N HIS A 55 -10.83 -0.96 8.43
CA HIS A 55 -9.85 -0.54 9.42
C HIS A 55 -9.28 -1.79 10.11
N TYR A 56 -7.96 -1.84 10.22
CA TYR A 56 -7.22 -2.93 10.83
C TYR A 56 -6.40 -2.40 12.01
N SER A 57 -6.44 -3.11 13.14
CA SER A 57 -5.46 -2.94 14.20
C SER A 57 -4.22 -3.80 13.93
N LEU A 58 -3.05 -3.20 14.09
CA LEU A 58 -1.76 -3.86 13.88
C LEU A 58 -0.71 -3.18 14.77
N SER A 59 -0.31 -3.84 15.84
CA SER A 59 0.68 -3.28 16.77
C SER A 59 2.04 -3.08 16.09
N GLY A 60 2.70 -1.97 16.41
CA GLY A 60 4.07 -1.69 15.95
C GLY A 60 4.15 -0.88 14.66
N ILE A 61 3.02 -0.57 14.01
CA ILE A 61 2.95 0.45 12.96
C ILE A 61 2.70 1.83 13.59
N LYS A 62 3.30 2.89 13.04
CA LYS A 62 3.18 4.25 13.56
C LYS A 62 2.91 5.22 12.42
N GLU A 63 2.08 6.23 12.69
CA GLU A 63 1.75 7.28 11.73
C GLU A 63 2.96 8.15 11.38
N SER A 64 3.86 8.36 12.35
CA SER A 64 5.10 9.12 12.14
C SER A 64 6.07 8.46 11.17
N ASP A 65 5.91 7.15 10.96
CA ASP A 65 6.79 6.34 10.15
C ASP A 65 6.11 6.16 8.79
N SER A 66 6.89 6.24 7.70
CA SER A 66 6.38 5.83 6.38
C SER A 66 5.97 4.35 6.41
N VAL A 67 5.24 3.90 5.38
CA VAL A 67 4.89 2.47 5.23
C VAL A 67 6.14 1.61 5.46
N PRO A 68 6.12 0.66 6.41
CA PRO A 68 7.29 -0.16 6.71
C PRO A 68 7.79 -0.89 5.46
N ALA A 69 9.11 -0.97 5.31
CA ALA A 69 9.76 -1.48 4.10
C ALA A 69 9.30 -2.91 3.73
N GLU A 70 9.06 -3.74 4.73
CA GLU A 70 8.56 -5.11 4.60
C GLU A 70 7.15 -5.13 4.02
N TYR A 71 6.29 -4.19 4.44
CA TYR A 71 4.95 -4.08 3.90
C TYR A 71 4.96 -3.54 2.48
N GLN A 72 5.78 -2.52 2.22
CA GLN A 72 5.97 -1.98 0.87
C GLN A 72 6.47 -3.07 -0.10
N GLN A 73 7.44 -3.89 0.34
CA GLN A 73 7.94 -5.01 -0.45
C GLN A 73 6.84 -6.03 -0.75
N ALA A 74 6.05 -6.44 0.26
CA ALA A 74 4.94 -7.37 0.06
C ALA A 74 3.88 -6.84 -0.92
N ILE A 75 3.52 -5.56 -0.82
CA ILE A 75 2.60 -4.88 -1.74
C ILE A 75 3.14 -4.95 -3.18
N SER A 76 4.44 -4.67 -3.36
CA SER A 76 5.11 -4.75 -4.67
C SER A 76 5.17 -6.19 -5.22
N GLU A 77 5.50 -7.17 -4.40
CA GLU A 77 5.54 -8.60 -4.78
C GLU A 77 4.16 -9.12 -5.20
N TRP A 78 3.09 -8.58 -4.62
CA TRP A 78 1.71 -8.86 -5.04
C TRP A 78 1.30 -8.11 -6.31
N GLY A 79 2.20 -7.35 -6.92
CA GLY A 79 2.02 -6.69 -8.21
C GLY A 79 1.36 -5.32 -8.13
N TRP A 80 1.35 -4.68 -6.97
CA TRP A 80 0.88 -3.30 -6.81
C TRP A 80 2.02 -2.31 -6.99
N THR A 81 1.72 -1.20 -7.62
CA THR A 81 2.67 -0.10 -7.82
C THR A 81 2.19 1.12 -7.05
N GLU A 82 3.03 1.67 -6.18
CA GLU A 82 2.75 2.93 -5.50
C GLU A 82 2.68 4.09 -6.52
N GLN A 83 1.76 5.02 -6.30
CA GLN A 83 1.57 6.23 -7.07
C GLN A 83 2.00 7.41 -6.19
N GLU A 84 3.32 7.59 -6.07
CA GLU A 84 3.92 8.57 -5.15
C GLU A 84 3.39 10.00 -5.35
N ASP A 85 3.02 10.34 -6.60
CA ASP A 85 2.43 11.62 -6.99
C ASP A 85 1.02 11.86 -6.43
N GLN A 86 0.33 10.80 -6.01
CA GLN A 86 -1.01 10.82 -5.44
C GLN A 86 -1.04 10.60 -3.92
N ASN A 87 0.13 10.36 -3.31
CA ASN A 87 0.25 10.23 -1.86
C ASN A 87 -0.07 11.56 -1.17
N SER A 88 -0.68 11.48 0.01
CA SER A 88 -1.05 12.65 0.80
C SER A 88 -0.90 12.36 2.29
N GLY A 89 0.11 12.98 2.92
CA GLY A 89 0.44 12.76 4.32
C GLY A 89 0.75 11.28 4.58
N THR A 90 -0.07 10.64 5.40
CA THR A 90 0.04 9.23 5.80
C THR A 90 -0.76 8.28 4.90
N THR A 91 -1.36 8.83 3.85
CA THR A 91 -2.13 8.07 2.85
C THR A 91 -1.29 7.82 1.61
N HIS A 92 -1.10 6.53 1.32
CA HIS A 92 -0.35 6.00 0.19
C HIS A 92 -1.32 5.41 -0.83
N VAL A 93 -1.13 5.72 -2.11
CA VAL A 93 -2.00 5.29 -3.19
C VAL A 93 -1.31 4.19 -3.98
N TYR A 94 -1.97 3.05 -4.12
CA TYR A 94 -1.47 1.92 -4.89
C TYR A 94 -2.39 1.61 -6.05
N LYS A 95 -1.80 1.20 -7.17
CA LYS A 95 -2.52 0.82 -8.37
C LYS A 95 -2.10 -0.55 -8.86
N LYS A 96 -3.08 -1.34 -9.26
CA LYS A 96 -2.92 -2.59 -9.98
C LYS A 96 -4.01 -2.67 -11.04
N ASP A 97 -3.60 -2.76 -12.30
CA ASP A 97 -4.48 -2.65 -13.46
C ASP A 97 -5.35 -1.39 -13.44
N LYS A 98 -6.66 -1.54 -13.23
CA LYS A 98 -7.66 -0.46 -13.12
C LYS A 98 -8.12 -0.22 -11.68
N VAL A 99 -7.64 -1.01 -10.73
CA VAL A 99 -8.01 -0.92 -9.32
C VAL A 99 -7.04 0.03 -8.62
N ILE A 100 -7.62 0.90 -7.79
CA ILE A 100 -6.89 1.82 -6.93
C ILE A 100 -7.19 1.42 -5.49
N VAL A 101 -6.16 1.40 -4.66
CA VAL A 101 -6.27 1.20 -3.22
C VAL A 101 -5.59 2.39 -2.53
N GLN A 102 -6.24 2.92 -1.50
CA GLN A 102 -5.65 3.89 -0.60
C GLN A 102 -5.35 3.20 0.73
N LEU A 103 -4.09 3.26 1.14
CA LEU A 103 -3.60 2.78 2.43
C LEU A 103 -3.29 3.98 3.31
N THR A 104 -4.01 4.14 4.41
CA THR A 104 -3.72 5.19 5.40
C THR A 104 -3.12 4.57 6.65
N ILE A 105 -1.94 5.03 7.04
CA ILE A 105 -1.26 4.55 8.25
C ILE A 105 -1.67 5.42 9.45
N HIS A 106 -1.92 4.75 10.57
CA HIS A 106 -2.22 5.35 11.87
C HIS A 106 -1.33 4.71 12.94
N ASP A 107 -1.34 5.25 14.17
CA ASP A 107 -0.68 4.59 15.29
C ASP A 107 -1.37 3.26 15.64
N ASN A 108 -0.61 2.17 15.59
CA ASN A 108 -1.04 0.79 15.83
C ASN A 108 -2.23 0.31 14.96
N SER A 109 -2.48 0.97 13.84
CA SER A 109 -3.59 0.64 12.95
C SER A 109 -3.37 1.17 11.55
N PHE A 110 -4.13 0.69 10.58
CA PHE A 110 -4.16 1.24 9.23
C PHE A 110 -5.52 1.00 8.59
N THR A 111 -5.82 1.78 7.57
CA THR A 111 -7.07 1.72 6.83
C THR A 111 -6.78 1.38 5.38
N VAL A 112 -7.50 0.40 4.83
CA VAL A 112 -7.50 0.08 3.40
C VAL A 112 -8.83 0.51 2.81
N LEU A 113 -8.77 1.35 1.79
CA LEU A 113 -9.94 1.93 1.13
C LEU A 113 -9.86 1.71 -0.39
N VAL A 114 -10.95 1.25 -0.96
CA VAL A 114 -11.12 1.07 -2.40
C VAL A 114 -12.18 2.06 -2.89
N PRO A 115 -11.81 3.12 -3.62
CA PRO A 115 -12.79 4.04 -4.19
C PRO A 115 -13.57 3.30 -5.28
N LYS A 116 -14.90 3.46 -5.28
CA LYS A 116 -15.71 3.02 -6.42
C LYS A 116 -15.54 4.08 -7.48
N GLN A 117 -14.95 3.70 -8.62
CA GLN A 117 -14.82 4.60 -9.75
C GLN A 117 -16.20 5.16 -10.10
N ASP A 118 -16.37 6.48 -9.93
CA ASP A 118 -17.47 7.18 -10.54
C ASP A 118 -17.35 6.94 -12.05
N ARG A 119 -18.39 6.36 -12.67
CA ARG A 119 -18.49 6.20 -14.13
C ARG A 119 -18.62 7.55 -14.84
N LYS A 120 -17.66 8.45 -14.68
CA LYS A 120 -17.71 9.81 -15.20
C LYS A 120 -16.42 10.23 -15.91
N THR A 121 -15.89 9.37 -16.78
CA THR A 121 -14.98 9.82 -17.85
C THR A 121 -14.89 8.81 -19.01
N VAL A 122 -16.00 8.52 -19.68
CA VAL A 122 -16.00 7.87 -21.02
C VAL A 122 -16.80 8.69 -22.05
N ILE A 123 -17.23 9.91 -21.72
CA ILE A 123 -17.88 10.82 -22.68
C ILE A 123 -17.03 12.08 -22.84
N GLN A 124 -15.83 11.94 -23.38
CA GLN A 124 -15.11 13.01 -24.10
C GLN A 124 -14.57 12.45 -25.41
N GLY A 125 -15.40 11.65 -26.08
CA GLY A 125 -15.07 10.97 -27.32
C GLY A 125 -16.22 11.04 -28.31
N LEU A 126 -16.97 12.16 -28.34
CA LEU A 126 -17.87 12.50 -29.44
C LEU A 126 -17.93 14.04 -29.52
N GLU A 127 -17.95 14.54 -30.76
CA GLU A 127 -18.17 15.94 -31.17
C GLU A 127 -16.92 16.81 -31.37
N GLY A 128 -16.44 16.78 -32.62
CA GLY A 128 -15.47 17.72 -33.18
C GLY A 128 -15.18 17.43 -34.65
N SER A 129 -16.21 17.08 -35.43
CA SER A 129 -16.12 16.98 -36.89
C SER A 129 -17.24 17.83 -37.49
N GLN A 130 -16.94 19.10 -37.76
CA GLN A 130 -17.55 19.90 -38.83
C GLN A 130 -16.51 20.93 -39.29
#